data_AF-A0A2T0LC15-F1
#
_entry.id   AF-A0A2T0LC15-F1
#
_cell.length_a   1.000
_cell.length_b   1.000
_cell.length_c   1.000
_cell.angle_alpha   90.00
_cell.angle_beta   90.00
_cell.angle_gamma   90.00
#
_symmetry.space_group_name_H-M   'P 1'
#
loop_
_entity.id
_entity.type
_entity.pdbx_description
1 polymer ?
#
loop_
_entity_poly.entity_id
_entity_poly.type
_entity_poly.pdbx_seq_one_letter_code
_entity_poly.pdbx_strand_id
1 'polypeptide(L)' 'MKKYRVTSEFIDKNTRVYYPTGSTYETDDAERVEELRKKGFIGGEINQQTAEKPKGKTKKGKGDADQ' A
#
# COMPACT_ATOMS: atom_id res chain seq x y z
N MET A 1 0.98 6.53 -15.33
CA MET A 1 0.31 6.33 -14.03
C MET A 1 -0.04 4.86 -13.84
N LYS A 2 0.61 4.21 -12.88
CA LYS A 2 0.35 2.82 -12.50
C LYS A 2 -0.48 2.79 -11.22
N LYS A 3 -1.36 1.79 -11.10
CA LYS A 3 -2.26 1.63 -9.96
C LYS A 3 -1.85 0.40 -9.17
N TYR A 4 -1.75 0.52 -7.85
CA TYR A 4 -1.32 -0.54 -6.96
C TYR A 4 -2.35 -0.74 -5.85
N ARG A 5 -2.57 -2.01 -5.47
CA ARG A 5 -3.48 -2.32 -4.38
C ARG A 5 -2.78 -2.06 -3.06
N VAL A 6 -3.37 -1.27 -2.19
CA VAL A 6 -2.85 -1.02 -0.86
C VAL A 6 -3.08 -2.26 0.00
N THR A 7 -2.01 -2.88 0.45
CA THR A 7 -2.04 -4.08 1.31
C THR A 7 -1.95 -3.73 2.79
N SER A 8 -1.33 -2.60 3.12
CA SER A 8 -1.29 -2.04 4.47
C SER A 8 -1.52 -0.55 4.40
N GLU A 9 -2.30 -0.02 5.33
CA GLU A 9 -2.58 1.41 5.41
C GLU A 9 -1.28 2.22 5.60
N PHE A 10 -1.19 3.35 4.91
CA PHE A 10 -0.05 4.26 5.02
C PHE A 10 -0.46 5.70 4.75
N ILE A 11 0.33 6.62 5.26
CA ILE A 11 0.24 8.04 4.91
C ILE A 11 1.38 8.33 3.95
N ASP A 12 1.04 8.79 2.76
CA ASP A 12 2.05 9.18 1.81
C ASP A 12 2.71 10.50 2.25
N LYS A 13 4.04 10.53 2.37
CA LYS A 13 4.76 11.70 2.91
C LYS A 13 4.76 12.88 1.94
N ASN A 14 4.65 12.62 0.64
CA ASN A 14 4.70 13.64 -0.40
C ASN A 14 3.35 14.34 -0.51
N THR A 15 2.26 13.58 -0.55
CA THR A 15 0.89 14.11 -0.72
C THR A 15 0.16 14.35 0.62
N ARG A 16 0.66 13.78 1.72
CA ARG A 16 0.01 13.74 3.04
C ARG A 16 -1.38 13.09 3.01
N VAL A 17 -1.64 12.26 2.00
CA VAL A 17 -2.90 11.52 1.85
C VAL A 17 -2.81 10.20 2.60
N TYR A 18 -3.86 9.88 3.34
CA TYR A 18 -4.03 8.58 3.98
C TYR A 18 -4.65 7.59 2.99
N TYR A 19 -3.98 6.46 2.79
CA TYR A 19 -4.45 5.37 1.96
C TYR A 19 -4.80 4.16 2.83
N PRO A 20 -6.08 3.80 2.97
CA PRO A 20 -6.48 2.66 3.78
C PRO A 20 -6.18 1.32 3.09
N THR A 21 -6.01 0.27 3.89
CA THR A 21 -5.85 -1.10 3.37
C THR A 21 -7.00 -1.46 2.43
N GLY A 22 -6.67 -1.99 1.25
CA GLY A 22 -7.62 -2.36 0.20
C GLY A 22 -7.95 -1.23 -0.78
N SER A 23 -7.50 0.01 -0.54
CA SER A 23 -7.64 1.10 -1.52
C SER A 23 -6.69 0.92 -2.71
N THR A 24 -6.82 1.82 -3.68
CA THR A 24 -5.91 1.91 -4.82
C THR A 24 -4.97 3.09 -4.59
N TYR A 25 -3.66 2.86 -4.76
CA TYR A 25 -2.65 3.89 -4.80
C TYR A 25 -2.20 4.09 -6.24
N GLU A 26 -2.35 5.31 -6.76
CA GLU A 26 -1.94 5.67 -8.12
C GLU A 26 -0.71 6.57 -8.05
N THR A 27 0.34 6.18 -8.77
CA THR A 27 1.55 7.00 -8.88
C THR A 27 2.32 6.66 -10.16
N ASP A 28 3.17 7.57 -10.60
CA ASP A 28 4.16 7.33 -11.66
C ASP A 28 5.58 7.15 -11.09
N ASP A 29 5.75 7.37 -9.78
CA ASP A 29 7.03 7.38 -9.10
C ASP A 29 7.51 5.95 -8.80
N ALA A 30 8.38 5.42 -9.66
CA ALA A 30 8.86 4.04 -9.57
C ALA A 30 9.63 3.77 -8.25
N GLU A 31 10.47 4.71 -7.82
CA GLU A 31 11.25 4.59 -6.58
C GLU A 31 10.33 4.47 -5.36
N ARG A 32 9.26 5.30 -5.32
CA ARG A 32 8.27 5.27 -4.25
C ARG A 32 7.49 3.95 -4.22
N VAL A 33 7.11 3.43 -5.39
CA VAL A 33 6.44 2.13 -5.53
C VAL A 33 7.35 1.02 -4.99
N GLU A 34 8.62 1.01 -5.37
CA GLU A 34 9.57 0.01 -4.89
C GLU A 34 9.75 0.07 -3.37
N GLU A 35 9.85 1.26 -2.78
CA GLU A 35 9.88 1.42 -1.33
C GLU A 35 8.63 0.86 -0.65
N LEU A 36 7.45 1.27 -1.13
CA LEU A 36 6.17 0.85 -0.55
C LEU A 36 5.97 -0.66 -0.72
N ARG A 37 6.44 -1.25 -1.83
CA ARG A 37 6.39 -2.68 -2.09
C ARG A 37 7.36 -3.46 -1.20
N LYS A 38 8.60 -2.99 -1.04
CA LYS A 38 9.60 -3.58 -0.12
C LYS A 38 9.13 -3.52 1.34
N LYS A 39 8.44 -2.44 1.72
CA LYS A 39 7.85 -2.26 3.06
C LYS A 39 6.51 -3.00 3.25
N GLY A 40 5.91 -3.53 2.19
CA GLY A 40 4.64 -4.28 2.25
C GLY A 40 3.37 -3.42 2.35
N PHE A 41 3.45 -2.13 2.01
CA PHE A 41 2.30 -1.21 1.98
C PHE A 41 1.44 -1.37 0.73
N ILE A 42 2.04 -1.72 -0.40
CA ILE A 42 1.33 -1.97 -1.66
C ILE A 42 1.68 -3.35 -2.23
N GLY A 43 0.71 -3.95 -2.91
CA GLY A 43 0.81 -5.22 -3.59
C GLY A 43 1.05 -5.08 -5.09
N GLY A 44 0.53 -6.04 -5.86
CA GLY A 44 0.64 -6.04 -7.32
C GLY A 44 -0.07 -4.86 -7.98
N GLU A 45 0.36 -4.57 -9.21
CA GLU A 45 -0.31 -3.61 -10.09
C GLU A 45 -1.74 -4.11 -10.39
N ILE A 46 -2.73 -3.26 -10.16
CA ILE A 46 -4.14 -3.53 -10.45
C ILE A 46 -4.49 -2.91 -11.78
N ASN A 47 -4.53 -3.74 -12.82
CA ASN A 47 -5.26 -3.41 -14.04
C ASN A 47 -6.76 -3.57 -13.74
N GLN A 48 -7.57 -2.56 -14.11
CA GLN A 48 -8.97 -2.39 -13.71
C GLN A 48 -9.94 -3.53 -14.14
N GLN A 49 -9.43 -4.67 -14.65
CA GLN A 49 -10.22 -5.82 -15.09
C GLN A 49 -10.36 -6.93 -14.03
N THR A 50 -9.60 -6.93 -12.93
CA THR A 50 -9.68 -7.99 -11.91
C THR A 50 -9.93 -7.43 -10.50
N ALA A 51 -11.12 -6.88 -10.29
CA ALA A 51 -11.62 -6.52 -8.97
C ALA A 51 -12.00 -7.78 -8.17
N GLU A 52 -11.01 -8.59 -7.77
CA GLU A 52 -11.24 -9.72 -6.88
C GLU A 52 -11.05 -9.32 -5.40
N LYS A 53 -12.16 -9.51 -4.67
CA LYS A 53 -12.51 -9.14 -3.30
C LYS A 53 -11.34 -9.20 -2.29
N PRO A 54 -11.19 -8.20 -1.39
CA PRO A 54 -10.20 -8.24 -0.32
C PRO A 54 -10.58 -9.31 0.71
N LYS A 55 -9.84 -10.44 0.73
CA LYS A 55 -9.77 -11.30 1.92
C LYS A 55 -8.83 -10.61 2.91
N GLY A 56 -9.39 -9.83 3.83
CA GLY A 56 -8.65 -9.21 4.93
C GLY A 56 -8.13 -10.27 5.91
N LYS A 57 -6.84 -10.18 6.24
CA LYS A 57 -6.08 -10.78 7.37
C LYS A 57 -4.73 -10.03 7.40
N THR A 58 -4.15 -9.46 8.44
CA THR A 58 -4.35 -9.45 9.90
C THR A 58 -3.55 -8.26 10.44
N LYS A 59 -4.04 -7.56 11.46
CA LYS A 59 -3.22 -6.67 12.28
C LYS A 59 -2.04 -7.46 12.88
N LYS A 60 -0.81 -6.98 12.66
CA LYS A 60 0.29 -7.16 13.60
C LYS A 60 1.16 -5.90 13.55
N GLY A 61 0.67 -4.86 14.24
CA GLY A 61 1.56 -3.84 14.75
C GLY A 61 2.54 -4.52 15.69
N LYS A 62 3.83 -4.41 15.39
CA LYS A 62 4.89 -4.55 16.38
C LYS A 62 5.72 -3.29 16.26
N GLY A 63 5.21 -2.23 16.87
CA GLY A 63 6.02 -1.08 17.26
C GLY A 63 6.95 -1.52 18.38
N ASP A 64 8.21 -1.12 18.22
CA ASP A 64 9.11 -0.56 19.23
C ASP A 64 9.21 -1.31 20.58
N ALA A 65 10.35 -1.97 20.78
CA ALA A 65 10.90 -2.19 22.12
C ALA A 65 12.23 -1.42 22.21
N ASP A 66 12.13 -0.23 22.80
CA ASP A 66 13.22 0.55 23.39
C ASP A 66 13.54 -0.01 24.79
N GLN A 67 14.82 0.15 25.18
CA GLN A 67 15.52 -0.21 26.44
C GLN A 67 16.24 -1.56 26.51
#